data_AF-A0A3D8J6A7-F1
#
_entry.id   AF-A0A3D8J6A7-F1
#
_cell.length_a   1.000
_cell.length_b   1.000
_cell.length_c   1.000
_cell.angle_alpha   90.00
_cell.angle_beta   90.00
_cell.angle_gamma   90.00
#
_symmetry.space_group_name_H-M   'P 1'
#
loop_
_entity.id
_entity.type
_entity.pdbx_description
1 polymer ?
#
loop_
_entity_poly.entity_id
_entity_poly.type
_entity_poly.pdbx_seq_one_letter_code
_entity_poly.pdbx_strand_id
1 'polypeptide(L)'
;MKYTPKTKKELKTLCNDLSINLGDIDTSLITDMSQLFLNTERMNFSGIENWNVSNVEDMRGMFYGCNSFTSDLSKWDTNKVIDMAFMFCDCNSFNADLSNWNVSNVEDMSYMFFHCKNFTSDLSRWNVSNVENMRGMFDDIPGYIKPNWCE
;
A
#
# COMPACT_ATOMS: atom_id res chain seq x y z
N MET A 1 -4.76 11.57 -18.03
CA MET A 1 -4.54 10.11 -18.01
C MET A 1 -4.93 9.53 -19.37
N LYS A 2 -4.24 8.49 -19.85
CA LYS A 2 -4.43 7.82 -21.15
C LYS A 2 -5.23 6.52 -21.05
N TYR A 3 -5.18 5.86 -19.90
CA TYR A 3 -5.85 4.58 -19.66
C TYR A 3 -6.83 4.72 -18.49
N THR A 4 -8.01 4.12 -18.60
CA THR A 4 -9.02 4.13 -17.53
C THR A 4 -9.58 2.71 -17.34
N PRO A 5 -8.83 1.83 -16.63
CA PRO A 5 -9.30 0.49 -16.35
C PRO A 5 -10.58 0.52 -15.51
N LYS A 6 -11.51 -0.38 -15.82
CA LYS A 6 -12.78 -0.56 -15.10
C LYS A 6 -12.74 -1.74 -14.14
N THR A 7 -11.71 -2.58 -14.24
CA THR A 7 -11.56 -3.78 -13.42
C THR A 7 -10.13 -3.92 -12.91
N LYS A 8 -9.94 -4.63 -11.79
CA LYS A 8 -8.61 -5.00 -11.30
C LYS A 8 -7.77 -5.69 -12.36
N LYS A 9 -8.38 -6.58 -13.17
CA LYS A 9 -7.67 -7.33 -14.21
C LYS A 9 -7.08 -6.40 -15.27
N GLU A 10 -7.86 -5.43 -15.74
CA GLU A 10 -7.40 -4.42 -16.69
C GLU A 10 -6.27 -3.57 -16.09
N LEU A 11 -6.44 -3.11 -14.84
CA LEU A 11 -5.40 -2.35 -14.14
C LEU A 11 -4.11 -3.18 -14.02
N LYS A 12 -4.20 -4.44 -13.59
CA LYS A 12 -3.04 -5.35 -13.46
C LYS A 12 -2.31 -5.54 -14.79
N THR A 13 -3.04 -5.67 -15.91
CA THR A 13 -2.42 -5.73 -17.24
C THR A 13 -1.62 -4.48 -17.55
N LEU A 14 -2.16 -3.28 -17.26
CA LEU A 14 -1.46 -2.01 -17.47
C LEU A 14 -0.23 -1.86 -16.55
N CYS A 15 -0.34 -2.27 -15.28
CA CYS A 15 0.75 -2.23 -14.32
C CYS A 15 1.93 -3.14 -14.73
N ASN A 16 1.63 -4.31 -15.31
CA ASN A 16 2.62 -5.28 -15.77
C ASN A 16 3.32 -4.87 -17.07
N ASP A 17 2.72 -3.98 -17.87
CA ASP A 17 3.39 -3.42 -19.05
C ASP A 17 4.42 -2.38 -18.60
N LEU A 18 5.69 -2.76 -18.58
CA LEU A 18 6.80 -1.93 -18.12
C LEU A 18 7.03 -0.66 -18.98
N SER A 19 6.44 -0.59 -20.18
CA SER A 19 6.52 0.61 -21.03
C SER A 19 5.54 1.70 -20.61
N ILE A 20 4.52 1.36 -19.83
CA ILE A 20 3.50 2.30 -19.36
C ILE A 20 4.02 3.07 -18.13
N ASN A 21 3.91 4.40 -18.17
CA ASN A 21 4.07 5.25 -16.99
C ASN A 21 2.82 5.12 -16.11
N LEU A 22 2.98 4.87 -14.81
CA LEU A 22 1.84 4.63 -13.93
C LEU A 22 0.93 5.86 -13.79
N GLY A 23 1.48 7.07 -13.94
CA GLY A 23 0.72 8.32 -13.94
C GLY A 23 -0.19 8.52 -15.16
N ASP A 24 -0.03 7.71 -16.21
CA ASP A 24 -0.95 7.69 -17.35
C ASP A 24 -2.23 6.88 -17.06
N ILE A 25 -2.33 6.20 -15.92
CA ILE A 25 -3.46 5.34 -15.55
C ILE A 25 -4.40 6.08 -14.60
N ASP A 26 -5.68 6.19 -14.98
CA ASP A 26 -6.76 6.67 -14.14
C ASP A 26 -7.35 5.54 -13.32
N THR A 27 -7.04 5.51 -12.03
CA THR A 27 -7.51 4.48 -11.09
C THR A 27 -8.83 4.82 -10.41
N SER A 28 -9.49 5.93 -10.78
CA SER A 28 -10.68 6.44 -10.06
C SER A 28 -11.88 5.49 -10.03
N LEU A 29 -11.94 4.49 -10.92
CA LEU A 29 -13.00 3.48 -10.98
C LEU A 29 -12.67 2.19 -10.22
N ILE A 30 -11.47 2.07 -9.67
CA ILE A 30 -10.96 0.81 -9.10
C ILE A 30 -11.26 0.76 -7.61
N THR A 31 -11.89 -0.34 -7.18
CA THR A 31 -12.16 -0.63 -5.77
C THR A 31 -11.25 -1.72 -5.19
N ASP A 32 -10.63 -2.54 -6.04
CA ASP A 32 -9.75 -3.65 -5.65
C ASP A 32 -8.37 -3.50 -6.28
N MET A 33 -7.38 -3.23 -5.43
CA MET A 33 -5.95 -3.11 -5.75
C MET A 33 -5.12 -4.25 -5.15
N SER A 34 -5.75 -5.32 -4.67
CA SER A 34 -5.06 -6.47 -4.11
C SER A 34 -4.04 -7.05 -5.09
N GLN A 35 -2.84 -7.30 -4.60
CA GLN A 35 -1.74 -7.98 -5.31
C GLN A 35 -1.33 -7.32 -6.65
N LEU A 36 -1.62 -6.04 -6.88
CA LEU A 36 -1.30 -5.35 -8.15
C LEU A 36 0.19 -5.35 -8.50
N PHE A 37 1.08 -5.35 -7.52
CA PHE A 37 2.53 -5.39 -7.69
C PHE A 37 3.19 -6.55 -6.94
N LEU A 38 2.40 -7.56 -6.52
CA LEU A 38 2.92 -8.79 -5.93
C LEU A 38 4.06 -9.36 -6.77
N ASN A 39 5.26 -9.43 -6.18
CA ASN A 39 6.49 -9.93 -6.81
C ASN A 39 6.76 -9.37 -8.22
N THR A 40 6.41 -8.10 -8.45
CA THR A 40 6.60 -7.46 -9.76
C THR A 40 8.09 -7.29 -10.11
N GLU A 41 8.42 -7.40 -11.39
CA GLU A 41 9.74 -7.02 -11.93
C GLU A 41 9.86 -5.50 -12.20
N ARG A 42 8.76 -4.75 -12.03
CA ARG A 42 8.74 -3.31 -12.23
C ARG A 42 9.66 -2.62 -11.21
N MET A 43 10.57 -1.80 -11.73
CA MET A 43 11.51 -1.00 -10.92
C MET A 43 11.17 0.49 -10.90
N ASN A 44 10.39 0.96 -11.88
CA ASN A 44 9.97 2.37 -11.99
C ASN A 44 8.48 2.50 -11.66
N PHE A 45 8.18 3.24 -10.60
CA PHE A 45 6.84 3.50 -10.10
C PHE A 45 6.38 4.95 -10.30
N SER A 46 7.13 5.74 -11.07
CA SER A 46 6.80 7.15 -11.33
C SER A 46 5.34 7.32 -11.77
N GLY A 47 4.65 8.26 -11.12
CA GLY A 47 3.27 8.62 -11.37
C GLY A 47 2.26 7.93 -10.44
N ILE A 48 2.69 6.89 -9.69
CA ILE A 48 1.83 6.21 -8.70
C ILE A 48 1.35 7.14 -7.58
N GLU A 49 2.14 8.16 -7.24
CA GLU A 49 1.82 9.18 -6.25
C GLU A 49 0.58 10.02 -6.62
N ASN A 50 0.17 9.98 -7.89
CA ASN A 50 -1.00 10.70 -8.43
C ASN A 50 -2.23 9.79 -8.62
N TRP A 51 -2.16 8.52 -8.24
CA TRP A 51 -3.30 7.62 -8.34
C TRP A 51 -4.43 8.07 -7.41
N ASN A 52 -5.66 8.03 -7.94
CA ASN A 52 -6.84 8.22 -7.13
C ASN A 52 -7.21 6.86 -6.50
N VAL A 53 -6.99 6.74 -5.19
CA VAL A 53 -7.30 5.54 -4.40
C VAL A 53 -8.51 5.71 -3.46
N SER A 54 -9.22 6.84 -3.55
CA SER A 54 -10.38 7.17 -2.67
C SER A 54 -11.60 6.26 -2.83
N ASN A 55 -11.59 5.36 -3.83
CA ASN A 55 -12.61 4.34 -4.02
C ASN A 55 -12.12 2.93 -3.69
N VAL A 56 -10.86 2.77 -3.31
CA VAL A 56 -10.26 1.46 -3.06
C VAL A 56 -10.69 0.95 -1.68
N GLU A 57 -11.14 -0.31 -1.66
CA GLU A 57 -11.59 -1.05 -0.48
C GLU A 57 -10.59 -2.18 -0.13
N ASP A 58 -9.93 -2.79 -1.11
CA ASP A 58 -8.96 -3.89 -0.90
C ASP A 58 -7.56 -3.51 -1.44
N MET A 59 -6.56 -3.42 -0.56
CA MET A 59 -5.15 -3.18 -0.88
C MET A 59 -4.25 -4.36 -0.48
N ARG A 60 -4.83 -5.54 -0.21
CA ARG A 60 -4.13 -6.70 0.32
C ARG A 60 -2.96 -7.12 -0.56
N GLY A 61 -1.77 -7.18 0.02
CA GLY A 61 -0.54 -7.60 -0.66
C GLY A 61 -0.21 -6.77 -1.90
N MET A 62 -0.71 -5.54 -2.03
CA MET A 62 -0.54 -4.71 -3.23
C MET A 62 0.92 -4.62 -3.65
N PHE A 63 1.85 -4.46 -2.71
CA PHE A 63 3.30 -4.37 -2.96
C PHE A 63 4.09 -5.55 -2.38
N TYR A 64 3.45 -6.65 -1.98
CA TYR A 64 4.16 -7.78 -1.35
C TYR A 64 5.41 -8.21 -2.16
N GLY A 65 6.55 -8.28 -1.48
CA GLY A 65 7.85 -8.65 -2.05
C GLY A 65 8.49 -7.61 -2.96
N CYS A 66 7.94 -6.39 -3.06
CA CYS A 66 8.43 -5.34 -3.94
C CYS A 66 9.63 -4.60 -3.34
N ASN A 67 10.79 -5.25 -3.37
CA ASN A 67 12.04 -4.75 -2.78
C ASN A 67 12.58 -3.45 -3.39
N SER A 68 12.10 -3.03 -4.56
CA SER A 68 12.49 -1.78 -5.22
C SER A 68 11.56 -0.61 -4.92
N PHE A 69 10.43 -0.86 -4.25
CA PHE A 69 9.40 0.14 -4.03
C PHE A 69 9.80 1.18 -2.98
N THR A 70 9.78 2.46 -3.39
CA THR A 70 10.24 3.61 -2.59
C THR A 70 9.41 4.88 -2.84
N SER A 71 8.25 4.75 -3.51
CA SER A 71 7.46 5.91 -3.92
C SER A 71 6.75 6.57 -2.74
N ASP A 72 6.58 7.89 -2.83
CA ASP A 72 5.78 8.67 -1.89
C ASP A 72 4.29 8.35 -2.06
N LEU A 73 3.63 8.01 -0.96
CA LEU A 73 2.20 7.69 -0.88
C LEU A 73 1.44 8.63 0.07
N SER A 74 2.07 9.71 0.53
CA SER A 74 1.53 10.63 1.54
C SER A 74 0.22 11.32 1.12
N LYS A 75 -0.06 11.39 -0.19
CA LYS A 75 -1.26 12.03 -0.77
C LYS A 75 -2.44 11.08 -0.98
N TRP A 76 -2.26 9.79 -0.76
CA TRP A 76 -3.32 8.82 -0.97
C TRP A 76 -4.44 8.98 0.05
N ASP A 77 -5.68 9.04 -0.43
CA ASP A 77 -6.87 9.00 0.42
C ASP A 77 -7.30 7.55 0.63
N THR A 78 -6.93 6.96 1.76
CA THR A 78 -7.21 5.56 2.12
C THR A 78 -8.53 5.39 2.90
N ASN A 79 -9.38 6.42 2.97
CA ASN A 79 -10.54 6.42 3.86
C ASN A 79 -11.56 5.30 3.63
N LYS A 80 -11.58 4.62 2.48
CA LYS A 80 -12.48 3.49 2.18
C LYS A 80 -11.83 2.13 2.29
N VAL A 81 -10.52 2.06 2.54
CA VAL A 81 -9.80 0.79 2.58
C VAL A 81 -10.24 -0.01 3.81
N ILE A 82 -10.56 -1.28 3.57
CA ILE A 82 -11.00 -2.27 4.57
C ILE A 82 -9.88 -3.28 4.84
N ASP A 83 -9.15 -3.71 3.81
CA ASP A 83 -8.09 -4.72 3.92
C ASP A 83 -6.73 -4.17 3.44
N MET A 84 -5.76 -4.11 4.35
CA MET A 84 -4.36 -3.75 4.09
C MET A 84 -3.39 -4.89 4.44
N ALA A 85 -3.89 -6.11 4.63
CA ALA A 85 -3.06 -7.24 5.03
C ALA A 85 -1.93 -7.46 4.02
N PHE A 86 -0.72 -7.71 4.53
CA PHE A 86 0.48 -7.95 3.74
C PHE A 86 0.89 -6.83 2.75
N MET A 87 0.29 -5.64 2.78
CA MET A 87 0.42 -4.63 1.71
C MET A 87 1.88 -4.32 1.33
N PHE A 88 2.77 -4.22 2.31
CA PHE A 88 4.21 -3.97 2.13
C PHE A 88 5.10 -5.11 2.62
N CYS A 89 4.55 -6.27 2.95
CA CYS A 89 5.33 -7.41 3.44
C CYS A 89 6.53 -7.71 2.52
N ASP A 90 7.70 -7.93 3.11
CA ASP A 90 8.97 -8.17 2.42
C ASP A 90 9.45 -7.01 1.50
N CYS A 91 8.92 -5.78 1.64
CA CYS A 91 9.43 -4.60 0.94
C CYS A 91 10.62 -3.98 1.68
N ASN A 92 11.81 -4.57 1.54
CA ASN A 92 12.96 -4.19 2.35
C ASN A 92 13.41 -2.72 2.16
N SER A 93 13.23 -2.15 0.97
CA SER A 93 13.61 -0.75 0.67
C SER A 93 12.53 0.27 0.98
N PHE A 94 11.31 -0.16 1.31
CA PHE A 94 10.18 0.76 1.44
C PHE A 94 10.31 1.65 2.67
N ASN A 95 10.18 2.96 2.44
CA ASN A 95 9.99 3.97 3.47
C ASN A 95 9.25 5.17 2.88
N ALA A 96 8.15 5.57 3.51
CA ALA A 96 7.34 6.72 3.11
C ALA A 96 6.62 7.30 4.34
N ASP A 97 6.28 8.59 4.28
CA ASP A 97 5.40 9.19 5.29
C ASP A 97 3.96 8.72 5.07
N LEU A 98 3.44 7.93 6.01
CA LEU A 98 2.07 7.41 6.01
C LEU A 98 1.24 8.01 7.15
N SER A 99 1.75 9.03 7.84
CA SER A 99 1.12 9.61 9.03
C SER A 99 -0.25 10.24 8.76
N ASN A 100 -0.54 10.60 7.51
CA ASN A 100 -1.80 11.20 7.07
C ASN A 100 -2.82 10.19 6.53
N TRP A 101 -2.49 8.90 6.45
CA TRP A 101 -3.45 7.90 6.01
C TRP A 101 -4.62 7.78 6.97
N ASN A 102 -5.83 7.77 6.42
CA ASN A 102 -7.03 7.46 7.19
C ASN A 102 -7.25 5.95 7.16
N VAL A 103 -6.94 5.29 8.27
CA VAL A 103 -7.10 3.84 8.43
C VAL A 103 -8.28 3.45 9.31
N SER A 104 -9.18 4.40 9.60
CA SER A 104 -10.28 4.17 10.55
C SER A 104 -11.32 3.14 10.09
N ASN A 105 -11.34 2.76 8.82
CA ASN A 105 -12.22 1.71 8.28
C ASN A 105 -11.50 0.37 8.04
N VAL A 106 -10.20 0.28 8.31
CA VAL A 106 -9.42 -0.94 8.06
C VAL A 106 -9.74 -1.97 9.14
N GLU A 107 -10.00 -3.21 8.73
CA GLU A 107 -10.29 -4.35 9.57
C GLU A 107 -9.08 -5.31 9.68
N ASP A 108 -8.26 -5.44 8.63
CA ASP A 108 -7.06 -6.31 8.63
C ASP A 108 -5.79 -5.56 8.19
N MET A 109 -4.77 -5.58 9.04
CA MET A 109 -3.41 -5.08 8.82
C MET A 109 -2.33 -6.14 9.10
N SER A 110 -2.73 -7.42 9.17
CA SER A 110 -1.80 -8.50 9.47
C SER A 110 -0.63 -8.51 8.48
N TYR A 111 0.58 -8.61 9.03
CA TYR A 111 1.84 -8.63 8.29
C TYR A 111 2.06 -7.43 7.34
N MET A 112 1.34 -6.31 7.50
CA MET A 112 1.39 -5.18 6.56
C MET A 112 2.82 -4.67 6.32
N PHE A 113 3.66 -4.60 7.36
CA PHE A 113 5.07 -4.18 7.29
C PHE A 113 6.06 -5.27 7.69
N PHE A 114 5.63 -6.54 7.69
CA PHE A 114 6.51 -7.66 8.05
C PHE A 114 7.77 -7.67 7.17
N HIS A 115 8.95 -7.74 7.78
CA HIS A 115 10.25 -7.66 7.09
C HIS A 115 10.50 -6.35 6.28
N CYS A 116 9.81 -5.25 6.54
CA CYS A 116 10.13 -3.94 5.95
C CYS A 116 11.36 -3.27 6.61
N LYS A 117 12.56 -3.79 6.36
CA LYS A 117 13.79 -3.41 7.10
C LYS A 117 14.10 -1.91 7.19
N ASN A 118 13.72 -1.10 6.20
CA ASN A 118 14.00 0.34 6.16
C ASN A 118 12.83 1.22 6.60
N PHE A 119 11.73 0.63 7.08
CA PHE A 119 10.53 1.38 7.44
C PHE A 119 10.70 2.17 8.75
N THR A 120 10.44 3.47 8.70
CA THR A 120 10.61 4.38 9.85
C THR A 120 9.44 5.33 10.08
N SER A 121 8.31 5.11 9.40
CA SER A 121 7.16 6.04 9.45
C SER A 121 6.54 6.10 10.85
N ASP A 122 6.24 7.31 11.33
CA ASP A 122 5.49 7.51 12.59
C ASP A 122 3.99 7.32 12.34
N LEU A 123 3.44 6.27 12.94
CA LEU A 123 2.04 5.87 12.81
C LEU A 123 1.22 6.15 14.08
N SER A 124 1.75 6.95 15.01
CA SER A 124 1.10 7.27 16.31
C SER A 124 -0.27 7.94 16.18
N ARG A 125 -0.56 8.57 15.03
CA ARG A 125 -1.83 9.26 14.76
C ARG A 125 -2.91 8.38 14.15
N TRP A 126 -2.60 7.14 13.81
CA TRP A 126 -3.58 6.24 13.20
C TRP A 126 -4.70 5.90 14.18
N ASN A 127 -5.94 6.07 13.75
CA ASN A 127 -7.09 5.53 14.46
C ASN A 127 -7.32 4.08 14.02
N VAL A 128 -6.97 3.14 14.89
CA VAL A 128 -7.03 1.69 14.61
C VAL A 128 -8.19 1.00 15.33
N SER A 129 -9.20 1.75 15.79
CA SER A 129 -10.30 1.20 16.61
C SER A 129 -11.12 0.10 15.95
N ASN A 130 -11.10 0.01 14.61
CA ASN A 130 -11.83 -0.99 13.83
C ASN A 130 -10.96 -2.16 13.35
N VAL A 131 -9.64 -2.14 13.62
CA VAL A 131 -8.76 -3.20 13.16
C VAL A 131 -8.95 -4.43 14.04
N GLU A 132 -9.34 -5.54 13.43
CA GLU A 132 -9.55 -6.83 14.10
C GLU A 132 -8.29 -7.69 14.12
N ASN A 133 -7.39 -7.50 13.14
CA ASN A 133 -6.19 -8.31 12.98
C ASN A 133 -4.94 -7.48 12.63
N MET A 134 -3.97 -7.47 13.54
CA MET A 134 -2.65 -6.84 13.35
C MET A 134 -1.49 -7.83 13.49
N ARG A 135 -1.77 -9.13 13.34
CA ARG A 135 -0.78 -10.19 13.58
C ARG A 135 0.50 -9.91 12.79
N GLY A 136 1.63 -9.83 13.49
CA GLY A 136 2.96 -9.69 12.90
C GLY A 136 3.18 -8.41 12.07
N MET A 137 2.33 -7.39 12.24
CA MET A 137 2.37 -6.16 11.43
C MET A 137 3.75 -5.50 11.37
N PHE A 138 4.50 -5.51 12.49
CA PHE A 138 5.83 -4.91 12.63
C PHE A 138 6.92 -5.92 13.01
N ASP A 139 6.68 -7.21 12.80
CA ASP A 139 7.69 -8.22 13.12
C ASP A 139 8.86 -8.10 12.13
N ASP A 140 10.07 -8.34 12.65
CA ASP A 140 11.32 -8.29 11.90
C ASP A 140 11.64 -6.94 11.21
N ILE A 141 11.25 -5.83 11.83
CA ILE A 141 11.70 -4.47 11.49
C ILE A 141 12.72 -3.97 12.54
N PRO A 142 14.03 -3.99 12.25
CA PRO A 142 15.06 -3.63 13.23
C PRO A 142 14.93 -2.18 13.72
N GLY A 143 14.80 -2.00 15.03
CA GLY A 143 14.81 -0.67 15.66
C GLY A 143 13.54 0.17 15.44
N TYR A 144 12.48 -0.40 14.87
CA TYR A 144 11.22 0.32 14.68
C TYR A 144 10.57 0.67 16.02
N ILE A 145 10.19 1.93 16.17
CA ILE A 145 9.48 2.43 17.35
C ILE A 145 7.99 2.20 17.11
N LYS A 146 7.44 1.17 17.75
CA LYS A 146 6.01 0.83 17.62
C LYS A 146 5.13 1.95 18.19
N PRO A 147 3.99 2.26 17.56
CA PRO A 147 3.00 3.20 18.10
C PRO A 147 2.44 2.76 19.45
N ASN A 148 1.95 3.71 20.23
CA ASN A 148 1.36 3.47 21.56
C ASN A 148 0.07 2.63 21.54
N TRP A 149 -0.64 2.56 20.40
CA TRP A 149 -1.82 1.71 20.24
C TRP A 149 -1.49 0.21 20.06
N CYS A 150 -0.20 -0.16 19.99
CA CYS A 150 0.24 -1.56 19.99
C CYS A 150 0.24 -2.22 21.39
N GLU A 151 -0.02 -1.45 22.46
CA GLU A 151 0.01 -1.91 23.86
C GLU A 151 -1.23 -2.70 24.29
#